data_AF-A0A955R8F7-F1
#
_entry.id   AF-A0A955R8F7-F1
#
_cell.length_a   1.000
_cell.length_b   1.000
_cell.length_c   1.000
_cell.angle_alpha   90.00
_cell.angle_beta   90.00
_cell.angle_gamma   90.00
#
_symmetry.space_group_name_H-M   'P 1'
#
loop_
_entity.id
_entity.type
_entity.pdbx_description
1 polymer ?
#
loop_
_entity_poly.entity_id
_entity_poly.type
_entity_poly.pdbx_seq_one_letter_code
_entity_poly.pdbx_strand_id
1 'polypeptide(L)' 'MKSFPERLAALIAPLDPVAHAAEIERLRAARGLPDLDALARDGWLTPEGRRIRLKLVRHGSGTFLVVQYDQGWSKTLSQG' A
#
# COMPACT_ATOMS: atom_id res chain seq x y z
N MET A 1 9.50 -3.45 19.51
CA MET A 1 8.64 -3.79 18.36
C MET A 1 7.81 -2.57 18.02
N LYS A 2 7.76 -2.14 16.75
CA LYS A 2 6.84 -1.07 16.33
C LYS A 2 5.40 -1.56 16.47
N SER A 3 4.50 -0.71 16.95
CA SER A 3 3.07 -0.97 16.99
C SER A 3 2.46 -1.05 15.57
N PHE A 4 1.23 -1.55 15.44
CA PHE A 4 0.54 -1.54 14.15
C PHE A 4 0.39 -0.13 13.55
N PRO A 5 -0.08 0.90 14.30
CA PRO A 5 -0.16 2.27 13.79
C PRO A 5 1.17 2.82 13.26
N GLU A 6 2.29 2.55 13.96
CA GLU A 6 3.61 2.98 13.51
C GLU A 6 4.06 2.32 12.20
N ARG A 7 3.75 1.02 12.03
CA ARG A 7 4.03 0.30 10.78
C ARG A 7 3.16 0.80 9.64
N LEU A 8 1.88 1.03 9.90
CA LEU A 8 0.96 1.58 8.91
C LEU A 8 1.39 2.99 8.48
N ALA A 9 1.79 3.85 9.43
CA ALA A 9 2.32 5.17 9.13
C ALA A 9 3.59 5.10 8.27
N ALA A 10 4.52 4.17 8.58
CA ALA A 10 5.72 3.95 7.78
C ALA A 10 5.40 3.46 6.36
N LEU A 11 4.40 2.59 6.21
CA LEU A 11 3.94 2.10 4.90
C LEU A 11 3.43 3.23 4.01
N ILE A 12 2.71 4.20 4.60
CA ILE A 12 2.06 5.32 3.92
C ILE A 12 3.03 6.48 3.64
N ALA A 13 4.00 6.73 4.53
CA ALA A 13 4.89 7.89 4.49
C ALA A 13 5.55 8.22 3.12
N PRO A 14 5.98 7.26 2.29
CA PRO A 14 6.61 7.57 1.01
C PRO A 14 5.62 7.78 -0.15
N LEU A 15 4.30 7.68 0.09
CA LEU A 15 3.28 7.92 -0.93
C LEU A 15 3.05 9.43 -1.09
N ASP A 16 2.90 9.89 -2.34
CA ASP A 16 2.53 11.27 -2.62
C ASP A 16 1.10 11.55 -2.13
N PRO A 17 0.91 12.45 -1.14
CA PRO A 17 -0.38 12.69 -0.52
C PRO A 17 -1.39 13.42 -1.43
N VAL A 18 -0.92 14.06 -2.50
CA VAL A 18 -1.77 14.73 -3.48
C VAL A 18 -2.16 13.76 -4.58
N ALA A 19 -1.19 13.03 -5.14
CA ALA A 19 -1.45 12.10 -6.25
C ALA A 19 -2.22 10.84 -5.81
N HIS A 20 -2.04 10.40 -4.56
CA HIS A 20 -2.55 9.12 -4.05
C HIS A 20 -3.43 9.27 -2.79
N ALA A 21 -4.12 10.40 -2.63
CA ALA A 21 -4.97 10.67 -1.48
C ALA A 21 -5.99 9.54 -1.20
N ALA A 22 -6.68 9.05 -2.23
CA ALA A 22 -7.70 8.02 -2.08
C ALA A 22 -7.10 6.67 -1.64
N GLU A 23 -5.95 6.30 -2.18
CA GLU A 23 -5.23 5.08 -1.80
C GLU A 23 -4.70 5.18 -0.37
N ILE A 24 -4.22 6.35 0.05
CA ILE A 24 -3.78 6.61 1.42
C ILE A 24 -4.95 6.49 2.40
N GLU A 25 -6.10 7.08 2.11
CA GLU A 25 -7.29 6.98 2.96
C GLU A 25 -7.76 5.53 3.09
N ARG A 26 -7.70 4.75 2.00
CA ARG A 26 -8.01 3.32 2.03
C ARG A 26 -7.05 2.52 2.92
N LEU A 27 -5.76 2.84 2.92
CA LEU A 27 -4.79 2.24 3.83
C LEU A 27 -5.02 2.65 5.29
N ARG A 28 -5.34 3.93 5.54
CA ARG A 28 -5.65 4.45 6.89
C ARG A 28 -6.90 3.83 7.50
N ALA A 29 -7.83 3.36 6.70
CA ALA A 29 -9.03 2.67 7.17
C ALA A 29 -8.74 1.28 7.79
N ALA A 30 -7.56 0.70 7.56
CA ALA A 30 -7.16 -0.58 8.14
C ALA A 30 -6.95 -0.46 9.66
N ARG A 31 -7.65 -1.30 10.43
CA ARG A 31 -7.60 -1.36 11.90
C ARG A 31 -6.61 -2.40 12.41
N GLY A 32 -6.12 -3.28 11.54
CA GLY A 32 -5.14 -4.30 11.89
C GLY A 32 -4.59 -5.06 10.69
N LEU A 33 -3.78 -6.07 10.97
CA LEU A 33 -3.19 -6.96 9.96
C LEU A 33 -4.25 -7.66 9.08
N PRO A 34 -5.40 -8.14 9.60
CA PRO A 34 -6.41 -8.79 8.76
C PRO A 34 -6.97 -7.89 7.64
N ASP A 35 -7.10 -6.59 7.90
CA ASP A 35 -7.60 -5.63 6.91
C ASP A 35 -6.57 -5.41 5.80
N LEU A 36 -5.28 -5.30 6.17
CA LEU A 36 -4.20 -5.21 5.18
C LEU A 36 -4.07 -6.50 4.36
N ASP A 37 -4.29 -7.66 4.99
CA ASP A 37 -4.32 -8.94 4.29
C ASP A 37 -5.46 -9.02 3.26
N ALA A 38 -6.65 -8.56 3.64
CA ALA A 38 -7.78 -8.47 2.71
C ALA A 38 -7.46 -7.54 1.53
N LEU A 39 -6.92 -6.36 1.80
CA LEU A 39 -6.51 -5.40 0.76
C LEU A 39 -5.40 -5.96 -0.15
N ALA A 40 -4.43 -6.68 0.41
CA ALA A 40 -3.33 -7.28 -0.36
C ALA A 40 -3.81 -8.44 -1.24
N ARG A 41 -4.84 -9.17 -0.82
CA ARG A 41 -5.45 -10.27 -1.58
C ARG A 41 -6.17 -9.78 -2.84
N ASP A 42 -6.88 -8.67 -2.75
CA ASP A 42 -7.48 -7.99 -3.91
C ASP A 42 -6.42 -7.35 -4.82
N GLY A 43 -5.30 -6.94 -4.23
CA GLY A 43 -4.07 -6.62 -4.94
C GLY A 43 -3.95 -5.19 -5.45
N TRP A 44 -5.03 -4.49 -5.81
CA TRP A 44 -4.93 -3.11 -6.32
C TRP A 44 -5.57 -2.08 -5.38
N LEU A 45 -4.77 -1.10 -4.98
CA LEU A 45 -5.26 0.09 -4.26
C LEU A 45 -5.85 1.08 -5.26
N THR A 46 -5.17 1.26 -6.40
CA THR A 46 -5.59 2.16 -7.47
C THR A 46 -6.52 1.47 -8.46
N PRO A 47 -7.67 2.09 -8.82
CA PRO A 47 -8.59 1.54 -9.82
C PRO A 47 -7.94 1.41 -11.21
N GLU A 48 -8.57 0.62 -12.07
CA GLU A 48 -8.15 0.46 -13.46
C GLU A 48 -8.29 1.78 -14.26
N GLY A 49 -7.57 1.88 -15.37
CA GLY A 49 -7.59 3.07 -16.24
C GLY A 49 -6.63 4.20 -15.85
N ARG A 50 -6.00 4.14 -14.68
CA ARG A 50 -4.92 5.08 -14.32
C ARG A 50 -3.57 4.62 -14.88
N ARG A 51 -2.77 5.59 -15.36
CA ARG A 51 -1.40 5.36 -15.83
C ARG A 51 -0.50 4.81 -14.73
N ILE A 52 -0.49 5.49 -13.58
CA ILE A 52 0.23 5.09 -12.38
C ILE A 52 -0.74 4.36 -11.45
N ARG A 53 -0.37 3.16 -11.02
CA ARG A 53 -1.20 2.32 -10.16
C ARG A 53 -0.44 1.82 -8.95
N LEU A 54 -1.08 1.84 -7.79
CA LEU A 54 -0.55 1.29 -6.55
C LEU A 54 -1.16 -0.07 -6.24
N LYS A 55 -0.31 -0.98 -5.79
CA LYS A 55 -0.65 -2.36 -5.39
C LYS A 55 -0.11 -2.62 -4.00
N LEU A 56 -0.97 -3.11 -3.11
CA LEU A 56 -0.55 -3.61 -1.80
C LEU A 56 -0.15 -5.07 -1.95
N VAL A 57 1.03 -5.43 -1.44
CA VAL A 57 1.58 -6.78 -1.52
C VAL A 57 1.98 -7.23 -0.12
N ARG A 58 1.60 -8.46 0.24
CA ARG A 58 2.12 -9.14 1.42
C ARG A 58 3.39 -9.88 1.04
N HIS A 59 4.50 -9.56 1.70
CA HIS A 59 5.75 -10.29 1.57
C HIS A 59 5.72 -11.58 2.43
N GLY A 60 6.46 -12.61 2.03
CA GLY A 60 6.48 -13.92 2.72
C GLY A 60 6.93 -13.86 4.18
N SER A 61 7.64 -12.79 4.58
CA SER A 61 8.01 -12.51 5.98
C SER A 61 6.86 -11.98 6.84
N GLY A 62 5.68 -11.74 6.28
CA GLY A 62 4.53 -11.14 6.98
C GLY A 62 4.52 -9.61 7.02
N THR A 63 5.43 -8.95 6.27
CA THR A 63 5.45 -7.49 6.10
C THR A 63 4.64 -7.05 4.88
N PHE A 64 4.30 -5.78 4.81
CA PHE A 64 3.53 -5.21 3.69
C PHE A 64 4.36 -4.25 2.86
N LEU A 65 4.07 -4.20 1.57
CA LEU A 65 4.76 -3.38 0.58
C LEU A 65 3.72 -2.66 -0.28
N VAL A 66 3.95 -1.39 -0.58
CA VAL A 66 3.22 -0.69 -1.65
C VAL A 66 4.13 -0.59 -2.87
N VAL A 67 3.66 -1.13 -3.98
CA VAL A 67 4.38 -1.15 -5.27
C VAL A 67 3.66 -0.22 -6.24
N GLN A 68 4.42 0.66 -6.86
CA GLN A 68 3.95 1.52 -7.95
C GLN A 68 4.23 0.85 -9.29
N TYR A 69 3.22 0.83 -10.15
CA TYR A 69 3.29 0.40 -11.52
C TYR A 69 3.06 1.59 -12.44
N ASP A 70 3.97 1.80 -13.40
CA ASP A 70 3.82 2.76 -14.50
C ASP A 70 4.08 2.01 -15.82
N GLN A 71 3.00 1.76 -16.57
CA GLN A 71 2.96 1.12 -17.91
C GLN A 71 4.17 0.23 -18.28
N GLY A 72 4.33 -0.90 -17.58
CA GLY A 72 5.36 -1.91 -17.88
C GLY A 72 6.57 -1.91 -16.96
N TRP A 73 6.69 -0.93 -16.06
CA TRP A 73 7.75 -0.84 -15.06
C TRP A 73 7.17 -0.81 -13.64
N SER A 74 7.80 -1.52 -12.70
CA SER A 74 7.42 -1.53 -11.29
C SER A 74 8.52 -0.94 -10.40
N LYS A 75 8.15 -0.10 -9.44
CA LYS A 75 9.03 0.45 -8.41
C LYS A 75 8.43 0.21 -7.03
N THR A 76 9.19 -0.38 -6.11
CA THR A 76 8.79 -0.47 -4.70
C THR A 76 8.86 0.92 -4.07
N LEU A 77 7.75 1.40 -3.51
CA LEU A 77 7.71 2.71 -2.86
C LEU A 77 7.97 2.61 -1.36
N SER A 78 7.60 1.51 -0.72
CA SER A 78 7.63 1.39 0.74
C SER A 78 7.78 -0.05 1.23
N GLN A 79 8.39 -0.20 2.42
CA GLN A 79 8.49 -1.44 3.17
C GLN A 79 8.34 -1.19 4.68
N GLY A 80 7.40 -1.87 5.34
CA GLY A 80 7.06 -1.68 6.75
C GLY A 80 6.44 -2.89 7.43
#